data_AF-A0A3B4FDR6-F1
#
_entry.id   AF-A0A3B4FDR6-F1
#
_cell.length_a   1.000
_cell.length_b   1.000
_cell.length_c   1.000
_cell.angle_alpha   90.00
_cell.angle_beta   90.00
_cell.angle_gamma   90.00
#
_symmetry.space_group_name_H-M   'P 1'
#
loop_
_entity.id
_entity.type
_entity.pdbx_description
1 polymer ?
#
loop_
_entity_poly.entity_id
_entity_poly.type
_entity_poly.pdbx_seq_one_letter_code
_entity_poly.pdbx_strand_id
1 'polypeptide(L)'
;SSVLPCSSIFLPGNSSISCFTDIQVKELNKRASGQAFEVILSPSTPDAKVDFLLSPLKKKETSLDEIKRKLDAAEERRRSHEAEVLKHLAEKREHEKEVIQKAIEESCNFSKQAQEKLNQKMEANKENRTARLAALNEKFKEKVGSQWCTNISLCNIKNNNVVFLLIF
;
A
#
# COMPACT_ATOMS: atom_id res chain seq x y z
N SER A 1 84.31 -21.45 -25.71
CA SER A 1 85.12 -22.43 -24.95
C SER A 1 84.61 -23.82 -25.24
N SER A 2 85.42 -24.58 -25.96
CA SER A 2 85.17 -25.93 -26.42
C SER A 2 85.71 -26.97 -25.42
N VAL A 3 84.87 -27.97 -25.17
CA VAL A 3 85.20 -29.41 -24.98
C VAL A 3 85.91 -29.87 -23.70
N LEU A 4 85.07 -30.49 -22.84
CA LEU A 4 85.17 -31.79 -22.12
C LEU A 4 86.38 -32.11 -21.20
N PRO A 5 86.15 -32.88 -20.12
CA PRO A 5 86.31 -34.34 -20.25
C PRO A 5 85.33 -35.24 -19.44
N CYS A 6 85.05 -36.39 -20.05
CA CYS A 6 84.95 -37.77 -19.51
C CYS A 6 84.14 -38.16 -18.25
N SER A 7 83.33 -39.24 -18.43
CA SER A 7 83.29 -40.48 -17.60
C SER A 7 82.70 -40.37 -16.18
N SER A 8 81.87 -41.24 -15.59
CA SER A 8 81.44 -42.63 -15.78
C SER A 8 80.17 -42.85 -14.92
N ILE A 9 79.45 -43.96 -15.13
CA ILE A 9 78.80 -44.87 -14.14
C ILE A 9 77.74 -45.67 -14.95
N PHE A 10 78.13 -46.79 -15.55
CA PHE A 10 77.96 -48.16 -15.05
C PHE A 10 76.48 -48.60 -14.91
N LEU A 11 76.03 -49.44 -15.84
CA LEU A 11 74.80 -50.26 -15.75
C LEU A 11 75.04 -51.39 -14.74
N PRO A 12 74.00 -51.84 -14.00
CA PRO A 12 73.35 -53.08 -14.39
C PRO A 12 71.83 -53.07 -14.19
N GLY A 13 71.15 -53.91 -14.96
CA GLY A 13 69.70 -53.91 -15.08
C GLY A 13 68.92 -54.44 -13.89
N ASN A 14 67.60 -54.24 -13.94
CA ASN A 14 66.66 -55.34 -13.91
C ASN A 14 65.30 -54.89 -14.45
N SER A 15 64.71 -55.82 -15.18
CA SER A 15 63.41 -55.81 -15.81
C SER A 15 62.25 -55.46 -14.88
N SER A 16 61.44 -54.48 -15.27
CA SER A 16 59.98 -54.50 -15.10
C SER A 16 59.32 -53.41 -15.96
N ILE A 17 59.46 -53.51 -17.29
CA ILE A 17 58.46 -52.88 -18.16
C ILE A 17 57.26 -53.81 -18.12
N SER A 18 56.34 -53.48 -17.21
CA SER A 18 55.05 -54.16 -17.08
C SER A 18 54.36 -54.18 -18.43
N CYS A 19 54.09 -55.40 -18.86
CA CYS A 19 53.42 -55.84 -20.05
C CYS A 19 52.24 -54.93 -20.45
N PHE A 20 52.39 -54.15 -21.53
CA PHE A 20 51.25 -53.68 -22.32
C PHE A 20 50.77 -54.87 -23.15
N THR A 21 49.99 -55.76 -22.54
CA THR A 21 49.31 -56.84 -23.25
C THR A 21 47.82 -56.55 -23.27
N ASP A 22 47.29 -56.51 -24.50
CA ASP A 22 45.88 -56.52 -24.91
C ASP A 22 45.20 -55.17 -25.16
N ILE A 23 45.67 -54.45 -26.20
CA ILE A 23 44.85 -53.46 -26.91
C ILE A 23 43.78 -54.21 -27.71
N GLN A 24 42.50 -54.05 -27.33
CA GLN A 24 41.38 -54.70 -28.00
C GLN A 24 40.60 -53.65 -28.80
N VAL A 25 40.51 -53.83 -30.12
CA VAL A 25 39.81 -52.93 -31.04
C VAL A 25 38.55 -53.59 -31.55
N LYS A 26 37.39 -53.01 -31.25
CA LYS A 26 36.08 -53.48 -31.74
C LYS A 26 35.58 -52.52 -32.81
N GLU A 27 35.53 -52.99 -34.06
CA GLU A 27 34.95 -52.20 -35.16
C GLU A 27 33.43 -52.05 -34.94
N LEU A 28 32.93 -50.82 -34.98
CA LEU A 28 31.51 -50.53 -34.73
C LEU A 28 30.75 -50.36 -36.05
N ASN A 29 31.16 -49.44 -36.91
CA ASN A 29 30.48 -49.18 -38.18
C ASN A 29 31.42 -48.60 -39.23
N LYS A 30 31.22 -49.03 -40.48
CA LYS A 30 31.83 -48.41 -41.67
C LYS A 30 30.73 -47.75 -42.48
N ARG A 31 30.83 -46.45 -42.69
CA ARG A 31 29.94 -45.68 -43.57
C ARG A 31 30.76 -45.10 -44.73
N ALA A 32 30.09 -44.75 -45.83
CA ALA A 32 30.75 -44.14 -46.98
C ALA A 32 31.56 -42.86 -46.64
N SER A 33 31.28 -42.19 -45.52
CA SER A 33 32.02 -41.01 -45.07
C SER A 33 33.06 -41.28 -43.96
N GLY A 34 33.29 -42.53 -43.55
CA GLY A 34 34.30 -42.86 -42.53
C GLY A 34 34.03 -44.14 -41.75
N GLN A 35 35.00 -44.53 -40.92
CA GLN A 35 34.96 -45.73 -40.10
C GLN A 35 35.13 -45.40 -38.61
N ALA A 36 34.32 -46.04 -37.77
CA ALA A 36 34.35 -45.90 -36.31
C ALA A 36 34.71 -47.23 -35.64
N PHE A 37 35.58 -47.17 -34.63
CA PHE A 37 36.00 -48.30 -33.80
C PHE A 37 36.18 -47.88 -32.35
N GLU A 38 35.94 -48.81 -31.43
CA GLU A 38 36.16 -48.65 -30.00
C GLU A 38 37.49 -49.32 -29.61
N VAL A 39 38.39 -48.58 -28.96
CA VAL A 39 39.67 -49.12 -28.48
C VAL A 39 39.62 -49.22 -26.97
N ILE A 40 39.75 -50.45 -26.46
CA ILE A 40 39.83 -50.73 -25.03
C ILE A 40 41.29 -51.03 -24.72
N LEU A 41 41.93 -50.12 -23.99
CA LEU A 41 43.33 -50.24 -23.57
C LEU A 41 43.51 -51.03 -22.27
N SER A 42 42.42 -51.27 -21.54
CA SER A 42 42.35 -52.12 -20.36
C SER A 42 40.90 -52.59 -20.19
N PRO A 43 40.60 -53.89 -20.07
CA PRO A 43 39.24 -54.34 -19.80
C PRO A 43 38.81 -53.77 -18.45
N SER A 44 37.81 -52.89 -18.46
CA SER A 44 37.27 -52.30 -17.23
C SER A 44 36.82 -53.42 -16.29
N THR A 45 37.31 -53.42 -15.06
CA THR A 45 36.86 -54.37 -14.02
C THR A 45 35.35 -54.30 -13.88
N PRO A 46 34.61 -55.41 -13.67
CA PRO A 46 33.16 -55.47 -13.88
C PRO A 46 32.29 -54.66 -12.90
N ASP A 47 32.86 -53.86 -12.00
CA ASP A 47 32.12 -53.25 -10.89
C ASP A 47 32.43 -51.77 -10.66
N ALA A 48 32.48 -51.00 -11.75
CA ALA A 48 32.31 -49.57 -11.67
C ALA A 48 31.31 -49.14 -12.73
N LYS A 49 30.03 -49.46 -12.49
CA LYS A 49 28.96 -48.57 -12.96
C LYS A 49 29.28 -47.21 -12.36
N VAL A 50 29.88 -46.35 -13.18
CA VAL A 50 30.05 -44.94 -12.90
C VAL A 50 28.65 -44.35 -12.88
N ASP A 51 27.97 -44.47 -11.73
CA ASP A 51 26.73 -43.79 -11.41
C ASP A 51 27.04 -42.32 -11.12
N PHE A 52 27.74 -41.63 -12.03
CA PHE A 52 27.69 -40.18 -12.09
C PHE A 52 26.36 -39.78 -12.74
N LEU A 53 25.27 -40.06 -12.02
CA LEU A 53 23.96 -39.46 -12.25
C LEU A 53 23.97 -38.00 -11.77
N LEU A 54 24.87 -37.18 -12.34
CA LEU A 54 24.78 -35.71 -12.24
C LEU A 54 23.84 -35.11 -13.29
N SER A 55 23.20 -35.95 -14.09
CA SER A 55 21.99 -35.54 -14.82
C SER A 55 20.87 -35.34 -13.80
N PRO A 56 20.09 -34.26 -13.88
CA PRO A 56 18.88 -34.13 -13.08
C PRO A 56 18.12 -35.45 -13.17
N LEU A 57 17.90 -36.06 -12.00
CA LEU A 57 17.09 -37.25 -11.77
C LEU A 57 16.06 -37.38 -12.88
N LYS A 58 15.99 -38.55 -13.56
CA LYS A 58 14.92 -38.89 -14.50
C LYS A 58 13.57 -38.84 -13.78
N LYS A 59 13.10 -37.63 -13.50
CA LYS A 59 11.76 -37.32 -13.03
C LYS A 59 10.91 -37.58 -14.26
N LYS A 60 9.95 -38.50 -14.10
CA LYS A 60 8.85 -38.75 -15.03
C LYS A 60 8.53 -37.47 -15.78
N GLU A 61 8.54 -37.53 -17.11
CA GLU A 61 8.24 -36.42 -18.00
C GLU A 61 7.19 -35.52 -17.36
N THR A 62 7.59 -34.30 -16.97
CA THR A 62 6.64 -33.31 -16.47
C THR A 62 5.57 -33.20 -17.53
N SER A 63 4.36 -33.66 -17.23
CA SER A 63 3.30 -33.71 -18.24
C SER A 63 3.07 -32.30 -18.77
N LEU A 64 2.54 -32.19 -19.99
CA LEU A 64 2.20 -30.91 -20.59
C LEU A 64 1.39 -30.02 -19.62
N ASP A 65 0.54 -30.62 -18.80
CA ASP A 65 -0.30 -29.94 -17.81
C ASP A 65 0.49 -29.41 -16.62
N GLU A 66 1.57 -30.07 -16.20
CA GLU A 66 2.43 -29.58 -15.11
C GLU A 66 3.32 -28.42 -15.57
N ILE A 67 3.76 -28.43 -16.83
CA ILE A 67 4.49 -27.31 -17.44
C ILE A 67 3.56 -26.10 -17.56
N LYS A 68 2.34 -26.27 -18.09
CA LYS A 68 1.33 -25.21 -18.19
C LYS A 68 1.02 -24.61 -16.82
N ARG A 69 0.73 -25.43 -15.81
CA ARG A 69 0.46 -24.94 -14.45
C ARG A 69 1.61 -24.10 -13.86
N LYS A 70 2.87 -24.44 -14.15
CA LYS A 70 4.02 -23.64 -13.69
C LYS A 70 4.14 -22.30 -14.43
N LEU A 71 3.83 -22.27 -15.72
CA LEU A 71 3.77 -21.03 -16.51
C LEU A 71 2.63 -20.13 -16.02
N ASP A 72 1.44 -20.69 -15.84
CA ASP A 72 0.26 -19.98 -15.35
C ASP A 72 0.51 -19.40 -13.95
N ALA A 73 1.13 -20.18 -13.04
CA ALA A 73 1.49 -19.69 -11.72
C ALA A 73 2.53 -18.56 -11.74
N ALA A 74 3.46 -18.56 -12.70
CA ALA A 74 4.41 -17.46 -12.88
C ALA A 74 3.72 -16.21 -13.46
N GLU A 75 2.75 -16.41 -14.36
CA GLU A 75 1.96 -15.32 -14.92
C GLU A 75 1.03 -14.70 -13.88
N GLU A 76 0.39 -15.51 -13.03
CA GLU A 76 -0.47 -15.03 -11.97
C GLU A 76 0.30 -14.16 -10.96
N ARG A 77 1.55 -14.54 -10.62
CA ARG A 77 2.41 -13.68 -9.79
C ARG A 77 2.72 -12.34 -10.44
N ARG A 78 2.94 -12.31 -11.77
CA ARG A 78 3.12 -11.04 -12.50
C ARG A 78 1.85 -10.19 -12.45
N ARG A 79 0.70 -10.79 -12.77
CA ARG A 79 -0.60 -10.10 -12.77
C ARG A 79 -0.97 -9.59 -11.38
N SER A 80 -0.75 -10.39 -10.33
CA SER A 80 -0.98 -9.96 -8.94
C SER A 80 -0.12 -8.78 -8.55
N HIS A 81 1.16 -8.77 -8.91
CA HIS A 81 2.05 -7.64 -8.60
C HIS A 81 1.64 -6.38 -9.35
N GLU A 82 1.30 -6.50 -10.64
CA GLU A 82 0.79 -5.39 -11.43
C GLU A 82 -0.52 -4.83 -10.84
N ALA A 83 -1.45 -5.70 -10.45
CA ALA A 83 -2.70 -5.30 -9.80
C ALA A 83 -2.47 -4.56 -8.47
N GLU A 84 -1.52 -5.00 -7.64
CA GLU A 84 -1.16 -4.34 -6.39
C GLU A 84 -0.57 -2.94 -6.64
N VAL A 85 0.31 -2.81 -7.63
CA VAL A 85 0.87 -1.50 -8.04
C VAL A 85 -0.24 -0.56 -8.52
N LEU A 86 -1.14 -1.04 -9.38
CA LEU A 86 -2.27 -0.26 -9.87
C LEU A 86 -3.21 0.17 -8.74
N LYS A 87 -3.46 -0.72 -7.76
CA LYS A 87 -4.27 -0.42 -6.58
C LYS A 87 -3.64 0.71 -5.77
N HIS A 88 -2.35 0.65 -5.46
CA HIS A 88 -1.66 1.72 -4.73
C HIS A 88 -1.62 3.05 -5.49
N LEU A 89 -1.53 3.01 -6.82
CA LEU A 89 -1.65 4.21 -7.64
C LEU A 89 -3.06 4.81 -7.56
N ALA A 90 -4.10 3.97 -7.62
CA ALA A 90 -5.49 4.42 -7.46
C ALA A 90 -5.74 5.03 -6.07
N GLU A 91 -5.29 4.36 -5.00
CA GLU A 91 -5.37 4.85 -3.61
C GLU A 91 -4.71 6.23 -3.47
N LYS A 92 -3.53 6.46 -4.07
CA LYS A 92 -2.87 7.78 -4.05
C LYS A 92 -3.69 8.85 -4.78
N ARG A 93 -4.29 8.51 -5.92
CA ARG A 93 -5.14 9.44 -6.69
C ARG A 93 -6.42 9.80 -5.95
N GLU A 94 -6.98 8.87 -5.21
CA GLU A 94 -8.14 9.13 -4.36
C GLU A 94 -7.75 10.06 -3.20
N HIS A 95 -6.64 9.77 -2.52
CA HIS A 95 -6.15 10.61 -1.42
C HIS A 95 -5.87 12.06 -1.86
N GLU A 96 -5.24 12.26 -3.03
CA GLU A 96 -5.03 13.61 -3.60
C GLU A 96 -6.35 14.39 -3.73
N LYS A 97 -7.42 13.73 -4.22
CA LYS A 97 -8.75 14.35 -4.36
C LYS A 97 -9.37 14.65 -3.00
N GLU A 98 -9.29 13.72 -2.04
CA GLU A 98 -9.81 13.91 -0.68
C GLU A 98 -9.16 15.11 0.01
N VAL A 99 -7.84 15.27 -0.12
CA VAL A 99 -7.11 16.38 0.48
C VAL A 99 -7.59 17.72 -0.09
N ILE A 100 -7.74 17.82 -1.41
CA ILE A 100 -8.24 19.04 -2.06
C ILE A 100 -9.68 19.32 -1.65
N GLN A 101 -10.53 18.30 -1.66
CA GLN A 101 -11.94 18.41 -1.29
C GLN A 101 -12.09 18.88 0.16
N LYS A 102 -11.30 18.30 1.08
CA LYS A 102 -11.31 18.67 2.50
C LYS A 102 -10.87 20.12 2.71
N ALA A 103 -9.84 20.57 2.00
CA ALA A 103 -9.40 21.97 2.08
C ALA A 103 -10.50 22.96 1.62
N ILE A 104 -11.23 22.60 0.56
CA ILE A 104 -12.37 23.39 0.08
C ILE A 104 -13.50 23.38 1.12
N GLU A 105 -13.85 22.21 1.65
CA GLU A 105 -14.92 22.05 2.62
C GLU A 105 -14.64 22.82 3.92
N GLU A 106 -13.42 22.76 4.44
CA GLU A 106 -13.03 23.51 5.64
C GLU A 106 -13.09 25.02 5.41
N SER A 107 -12.68 25.50 4.24
CA SER A 107 -12.79 26.91 3.86
C SER A 107 -14.26 27.37 3.78
N CYS A 108 -15.12 26.57 3.14
CA CYS A 108 -16.55 26.83 3.07
C CYS A 108 -17.20 26.81 4.47
N ASN A 109 -16.83 25.85 5.31
CA ASN A 109 -17.35 25.71 6.66
C ASN A 109 -16.95 26.90 7.54
N PHE A 110 -15.70 27.40 7.42
CA PHE A 110 -15.26 28.60 8.13
C PHE A 110 -16.12 29.82 7.78
N SER A 111 -16.34 30.05 6.47
CA SER A 111 -17.20 31.14 5.99
C SER A 111 -18.62 31.02 6.54
N LYS A 112 -19.22 29.82 6.46
CA LYS A 112 -20.57 29.54 6.95
C LYS A 112 -20.70 29.81 8.46
N GLN A 113 -19.75 29.32 9.25
CA GLN A 113 -19.76 29.53 10.70
C GLN A 113 -19.58 31.01 11.08
N ALA A 114 -18.72 31.73 10.35
CA ALA A 114 -18.54 33.17 10.57
C ALA A 114 -19.82 33.94 10.25
N GLN A 115 -20.48 33.63 9.14
CA GLN A 115 -21.75 34.22 8.74
C GLN A 115 -22.86 33.92 9.75
N GLU A 116 -22.98 32.67 10.20
CA GLU A 116 -24.00 32.27 11.16
C GLU A 116 -23.81 32.97 12.52
N LYS A 117 -22.57 33.04 13.02
CA LYS A 117 -22.25 33.80 14.23
C LYS A 117 -22.58 35.28 14.12
N LEU A 118 -22.30 35.90 12.97
CA LEU A 118 -22.64 37.29 12.73
C LEU A 118 -24.17 37.49 12.75
N ASN A 119 -24.91 36.65 12.05
CA ASN A 119 -26.38 36.72 12.02
C ASN A 119 -26.98 36.57 13.42
N GLN A 120 -26.50 35.61 14.20
CA GLN A 120 -26.92 35.44 15.60
C GLN A 120 -26.66 36.70 16.44
N LYS A 121 -25.48 37.33 16.28
CA LYS A 121 -25.15 38.57 17.00
C LYS A 121 -26.05 39.73 16.57
N MET A 122 -26.39 39.83 15.29
CA MET A 122 -27.28 40.88 14.77
C MET A 122 -28.71 40.71 15.28
N GLU A 123 -29.27 39.50 15.26
CA GLU A 123 -30.61 39.25 15.78
C GLU A 123 -30.66 39.47 17.30
N ALA A 124 -29.69 38.96 18.06
CA ALA A 124 -29.61 39.21 19.50
C ALA A 124 -29.50 40.72 19.82
N ASN A 125 -28.76 41.49 19.02
CA ASN A 125 -28.67 42.94 19.19
C ASN A 125 -30.03 43.63 18.95
N LYS A 126 -30.72 43.23 17.88
CA LYS A 126 -32.04 43.76 17.52
C LYS A 126 -33.09 43.44 18.58
N GLU A 127 -33.11 42.22 19.08
CA GLU A 127 -33.98 41.80 20.19
C GLU A 127 -33.66 42.57 21.47
N ASN A 128 -32.37 42.72 21.81
CA ASN A 128 -31.96 43.48 23.00
C ASN A 128 -32.39 44.96 22.90
N ARG A 129 -32.20 45.58 21.73
CA ARG A 129 -32.67 46.96 21.49
C ARG A 129 -34.18 47.06 21.66
N THR A 130 -34.92 46.10 21.11
CA THR A 130 -36.38 46.07 21.18
C THR A 130 -36.86 45.88 22.62
N ALA A 131 -36.27 44.95 23.37
CA ALA A 131 -36.58 44.71 24.77
C ALA A 131 -36.28 45.95 25.64
N ARG A 132 -35.17 46.65 25.41
CA ARG A 132 -34.83 47.88 26.13
C ARG A 132 -35.85 48.99 25.87
N LEU A 133 -36.26 49.16 24.62
CA LEU A 133 -37.29 50.14 24.26
C LEU A 133 -38.66 49.77 24.83
N ALA A 134 -39.04 48.49 24.79
CA ALA A 134 -40.28 48.00 25.38
C ALA A 134 -40.32 48.26 26.90
N ALA A 135 -39.25 47.90 27.62
CA ALA A 135 -39.15 48.14 29.06
C ALA A 135 -39.21 49.63 29.42
N LEU A 136 -38.61 50.50 28.60
CA LEU A 136 -38.72 51.94 28.80
C LEU A 136 -40.16 52.44 28.59
N ASN A 137 -40.82 51.96 27.54
CA ASN A 137 -42.20 52.32 27.21
C ASN A 137 -43.20 51.87 28.29
N GLU A 138 -43.03 50.68 28.86
CA GLU A 138 -43.85 50.20 29.99
C GLU A 138 -43.72 51.11 31.21
N LYS A 139 -42.49 51.48 31.59
CA LYS A 139 -42.25 52.42 32.71
C LYS A 139 -42.91 53.79 32.48
N PHE A 140 -42.96 54.26 31.23
CA PHE A 140 -43.68 55.49 30.90
C PHE A 140 -45.20 55.31 31.04
N LYS A 141 -45.77 54.21 30.55
CA LYS A 141 -47.20 53.90 30.68
C LYS A 141 -47.65 53.76 32.12
N GLU A 142 -46.86 53.12 32.99
CA GLU A 142 -47.15 52.99 34.43
C GLU A 142 -47.20 54.35 35.12
N LYS A 143 -46.26 55.25 34.81
CA LYS A 143 -46.25 56.61 35.35
C LYS A 143 -47.46 57.42 34.89
N VAL A 144 -47.80 57.34 33.61
CA VAL A 144 -48.97 58.04 33.05
C VAL A 144 -50.26 57.48 33.63
N GLY A 145 -50.41 56.15 33.72
CA GLY A 145 -51.56 55.48 34.33
C GLY A 145 -51.73 55.83 35.80
N SER A 146 -50.64 55.77 36.58
CA SER A 146 -50.66 56.14 38.01
C SER A 146 -51.01 57.61 38.22
N GLN A 147 -50.48 58.51 37.39
CA GLN A 147 -50.81 59.93 37.42
C GLN A 147 -52.29 60.17 37.08
N TRP A 148 -52.82 59.48 36.07
CA TRP A 148 -54.24 59.52 35.71
C TRP A 148 -55.13 59.06 36.87
N CYS A 149 -54.83 57.91 37.47
CA CYS A 149 -55.54 57.41 38.65
C CYS A 149 -55.53 58.42 39.80
N THR A 150 -54.36 59.03 40.09
CA THR A 150 -54.21 60.03 41.15
C THR A 150 -55.04 61.29 40.87
N ASN A 151 -55.03 61.79 39.64
CA ASN A 151 -55.81 62.97 39.24
C ASN A 151 -57.33 62.71 39.33
N ILE A 152 -57.79 61.51 38.94
CA ILE A 152 -59.19 61.11 39.09
C ILE A 152 -59.57 61.03 40.57
N SER A 153 -58.76 60.38 41.41
CA SER A 153 -59.00 60.29 42.86
C SER A 153 -59.05 61.68 43.51
N LEU A 154 -58.12 62.57 43.19
CA LEU A 154 -58.11 63.96 43.67
C LEU A 154 -59.36 64.74 43.21
N CYS A 155 -59.84 64.52 41.99
CA CYS A 155 -61.07 65.13 41.48
C CYS A 155 -62.31 64.65 42.25
N ASN A 156 -62.39 63.35 42.57
CA ASN A 156 -63.49 62.78 43.36
C ASN A 156 -63.50 63.29 44.82
N ILE A 157 -62.32 63.42 45.45
CA ILE A 157 -62.19 63.95 46.82
C ILE A 157 -62.67 65.41 46.91
N LYS A 158 -62.31 66.27 45.95
CA LYS A 158 -62.74 67.68 45.95
C LYS A 158 -64.24 67.86 45.71
N ASN A 159 -64.89 66.89 45.06
CA ASN A 159 -66.32 66.94 44.73
C ASN A 159 -67.22 66.21 45.74
N ASN A 160 -66.69 65.77 46.89
CA ASN A 160 -67.45 65.15 47.99
C ASN A 160 -68.40 64.00 47.57
N ASN A 161 -68.05 63.27 46.51
CA ASN A 161 -68.79 62.12 46.04
C ASN A 161 -67.97 60.86 46.36
N VAL A 162 -68.34 60.18 47.45
CA VAL A 162 -67.80 58.87 47.84
C VAL A 162 -68.38 57.82 46.87
N VAL A 163 -67.85 57.78 45.65
CA VAL A 163 -68.21 56.74 44.68
C VAL A 163 -67.20 55.61 44.81
N PHE A 164 -67.65 54.57 45.51
CA PHE A 164 -67.04 53.25 45.62
C PHE A 164 -66.99 52.62 44.21
N LEU A 165 -65.96 52.94 43.42
CA LEU A 165 -65.77 52.31 42.12
C LEU A 165 -64.95 51.03 42.30
N LEU A 166 -65.69 49.92 42.42
CA LEU A 166 -65.23 48.55 42.19
C LEU A 166 -64.31 48.49 40.97
N ILE A 167 -63.06 48.08 41.21
CA ILE A 167 -62.14 47.66 40.17
C ILE A 167 -62.40 46.17 39.95
N PHE A 168 -63.08 45.84 38.84
CA PHE A 168 -62.91 44.59 38.11
C PHE A 168 -62.17 44.92 36.80
#